data_AF-A0A7X4CLX0-F1
#
_entry.id   AF-A0A7X4CLX0-F1
#
_cell.length_a   1.000
_cell.length_b   1.000
_cell.length_c   1.000
_cell.angle_alpha   90.00
_cell.angle_beta   90.00
_cell.angle_gamma   90.00
#
_symmetry.space_group_name_H-M   'P 1'
#
loop_
_entity.id
_entity.type
_entity.pdbx_description
1 polymer ?
#
loop_
_entity_poly.entity_id
_entity_poly.type
_entity_poly.pdbx_seq_one_letter_code
_entity_poly.pdbx_strand_id
1 'polypeptide(L)'
;MESNTNVVSLPVSPNLFANVVLSSPVITPNGDGVNDALQLSVDLVNVLEPRPLRLRLYDLAGRPVYDRGEDGRAGQYQFSWDGRDSAGSRVAPGLYILKILVEGDVGDERAQEIISVVY
;
A
#
# COMPACT_ATOMS: atom_id res chain seq x y z
N MET A 1 37.09 1.59 1.80
CA MET A 1 35.78 0.99 2.14
C MET A 1 34.92 2.11 2.68
N GLU A 2 34.15 2.75 1.81
CA GLU A 2 33.29 3.86 2.20
C GLU A 2 31.98 3.30 2.74
N SER A 3 31.72 3.51 4.03
CA SER A 3 30.39 3.33 4.62
C SER A 3 29.55 4.54 4.27
N ASN A 4 28.53 4.36 3.43
CA ASN A 4 27.49 5.35 3.27
C ASN A 4 26.47 5.17 4.39
N THR A 5 26.62 5.93 5.47
CA THR A 5 25.58 6.10 6.48
C THR A 5 24.62 7.18 6.01
N ASN A 6 23.46 6.77 5.47
CA ASN A 6 22.35 7.70 5.30
C ASN A 6 21.70 7.93 6.66
N VAL A 7 22.01 9.07 7.28
CA VAL A 7 21.32 9.53 8.49
C VAL A 7 20.04 10.23 8.05
N VAL A 8 18.91 9.52 8.12
CA VAL A 8 17.60 10.14 7.92
C VAL A 8 17.11 10.66 9.27
N SER A 9 17.18 11.97 9.47
CA SER A 9 16.51 12.64 10.58
C SER A 9 15.05 12.90 10.18
N LEU A 10 14.11 12.14 10.75
CA LEU A 10 12.68 12.40 10.61
C LEU A 10 12.16 13.05 11.89
N PRO A 11 11.38 14.15 11.81
CA PRO A 11 10.60 14.60 12.95
C PRO A 11 9.67 13.46 13.40
N VAL A 12 9.65 13.19 14.71
CA VAL A 12 8.78 12.19 15.35
C VAL A 12 7.31 12.66 15.25
N SER A 13 6.72 12.43 14.08
CA SER A 13 5.27 12.34 13.96
C SER A 13 4.85 11.06 14.70
N PRO A 14 3.70 11.04 15.39
CA PRO A 14 3.20 9.80 15.97
C PRO A 14 3.05 8.77 14.85
N ASN A 15 3.82 7.69 14.91
CA ASN A 15 3.73 6.60 13.95
C ASN A 15 2.30 6.03 14.01
N LEU A 16 1.56 6.12 12.91
CA LEU A 16 0.19 5.68 12.72
C LEU A 16 0.15 4.27 12.12
N PHE A 17 1.20 3.85 11.40
CA PHE A 17 1.40 2.47 10.95
C PHE A 17 2.36 1.73 11.90
N ALA A 18 1.86 0.75 12.64
CA ALA A 18 2.72 -0.17 13.38
C ALA A 18 3.39 -1.18 12.45
N ASN A 19 2.62 -1.74 11.51
CA ASN A 19 3.09 -2.68 10.51
C ASN A 19 2.37 -2.46 9.18
N VAL A 20 3.09 -2.69 8.09
CA VAL A 20 2.56 -2.78 6.73
C VAL A 20 3.19 -4.02 6.11
N VAL A 21 2.39 -5.05 5.85
CA VAL A 21 2.88 -6.35 5.40
C VAL A 21 2.15 -6.79 4.14
N LEU A 22 2.93 -7.09 3.10
CA LEU A 22 2.45 -7.68 1.86
C LEU A 22 2.64 -9.19 1.90
N SER A 23 1.70 -9.95 1.31
CA SER A 23 1.90 -11.39 1.08
C SER A 23 3.05 -11.66 0.13
N SER A 24 3.18 -10.81 -0.90
CA SER A 24 4.21 -10.89 -1.92
C SER A 24 4.35 -9.52 -2.61
N PRO A 25 5.57 -9.09 -2.97
CA PRO A 25 5.77 -7.91 -3.82
C PRO A 25 5.48 -8.20 -5.29
N VAL A 26 5.16 -9.44 -5.67
CA VAL A 26 4.79 -9.84 -7.03
C VAL A 26 3.42 -10.51 -7.04
N ILE A 27 2.61 -10.16 -8.04
CA ILE A 27 1.37 -10.87 -8.36
C ILE A 27 1.40 -11.43 -9.78
N THR A 28 0.81 -12.60 -9.93
CA THR A 28 0.62 -13.34 -11.18
C THR A 28 -0.85 -13.60 -11.37
N PRO A 29 -1.66 -12.62 -11.82
CA PRO A 29 -3.12 -12.73 -11.83
C PRO A 29 -3.66 -13.70 -12.91
N ASN A 30 -2.97 -14.79 -13.23
CA ASN A 30 -3.22 -15.72 -14.34
C ASN A 30 -4.36 -16.73 -14.07
N GLY A 31 -4.82 -16.84 -12.82
CA GLY A 31 -5.92 -17.72 -12.39
C GLY A 31 -5.48 -19.13 -12.00
N ASP A 32 -4.19 -19.35 -11.68
CA ASP A 32 -3.67 -20.65 -11.26
C ASP A 32 -3.74 -20.90 -9.74
N GLY A 33 -4.21 -19.91 -8.97
CA GLY A 33 -4.33 -19.94 -7.51
C GLY A 33 -3.08 -19.49 -6.76
N VAL A 34 -1.98 -19.16 -7.46
CA VAL A 34 -0.70 -18.75 -6.87
C VAL A 34 -0.45 -17.28 -7.18
N ASN A 35 -0.30 -16.44 -6.14
CA ASN A 35 -0.06 -15.00 -6.28
C ASN A 35 -1.06 -14.26 -7.18
N ASP A 36 -2.27 -14.80 -7.36
CA ASP A 36 -3.30 -14.20 -8.21
C ASP A 36 -3.79 -12.83 -7.69
N ALA A 37 -3.64 -12.61 -6.39
CA ALA A 37 -4.00 -11.37 -5.73
C ALA A 37 -2.94 -10.91 -4.74
N LEU A 38 -2.76 -9.60 -4.66
CA LEU A 38 -2.03 -8.95 -3.60
C LEU A 38 -2.86 -9.02 -2.32
N GLN A 39 -2.26 -9.48 -1.22
CA GLN A 39 -2.83 -9.32 0.10
C GLN A 39 -1.97 -8.36 0.90
N LEU A 40 -2.61 -7.35 1.49
CA LEU A 40 -1.97 -6.34 2.32
C LEU A 40 -2.62 -6.36 3.71
N SER A 41 -1.80 -6.45 4.75
CA SER A 41 -2.20 -6.22 6.14
C SER A 41 -1.58 -4.91 6.65
N VAL A 42 -2.39 -4.05 7.25
CA VAL A 42 -1.98 -2.78 7.85
C VAL A 42 -2.42 -2.75 9.29
N ASP A 43 -1.48 -2.52 10.21
CA ASP A 43 -1.78 -2.31 11.62
C ASP A 43 -1.77 -0.81 11.92
N LEU A 44 -2.95 -0.24 12.12
CA LEU A 44 -3.11 1.15 12.53
C LEU A 44 -3.02 1.28 14.05
N VAL A 45 -2.24 2.26 14.51
CA VAL A 45 -2.07 2.62 15.91
C VAL A 45 -2.21 4.13 16.11
N ASN A 46 -2.50 4.57 17.32
CA ASN A 46 -2.64 6.00 17.67
C ASN A 46 -3.73 6.76 16.89
N VAL A 47 -4.61 6.06 16.18
CA VAL A 47 -5.80 6.62 15.51
C VAL A 47 -7.03 6.41 16.41
N LEU A 48 -7.31 7.40 17.26
CA LEU A 48 -8.34 7.31 18.31
C LEU A 48 -9.77 7.45 17.77
N GLU A 49 -9.95 8.28 16.75
CA GLU A 49 -11.21 8.49 16.04
C GLU A 49 -11.10 7.92 14.62
N PRO A 50 -12.20 7.53 13.97
CA PRO A 50 -12.16 7.10 12.57
C PRO A 50 -11.56 8.18 11.67
N ARG A 51 -10.61 7.79 10.82
CA ARG A 51 -9.91 8.66 9.87
C ARG A 51 -9.82 8.03 8.48
N PRO A 52 -9.84 8.82 7.40
CA PRO A 52 -9.68 8.28 6.06
C PRO A 52 -8.38 7.49 5.91
N LEU A 53 -8.51 6.19 5.64
CA LEU A 53 -7.46 5.28 5.22
C LEU A 53 -7.65 5.01 3.72
N ARG A 54 -6.68 5.40 2.91
CA ARG A 54 -6.72 5.24 1.44
C ARG A 54 -5.59 4.35 0.94
N LEU A 55 -5.96 3.42 0.08
CA LEU A 55 -5.09 2.53 -0.66
C LEU A 55 -5.18 2.87 -2.15
N ARG A 56 -4.05 3.22 -2.76
CA ARG A 56 -3.99 3.53 -4.20
C ARG A 56 -2.86 2.80 -4.87
N LEU A 57 -3.12 2.25 -6.05
CA LEU A 57 -2.08 1.75 -6.93
C LEU A 57 -1.98 2.62 -8.17
N TYR A 58 -0.74 2.88 -8.58
CA TYR A 58 -0.41 3.68 -9.74
C TYR A 58 0.49 2.89 -10.68
N ASP A 59 0.33 3.07 -11.99
CA ASP A 59 1.37 2.69 -12.95
C ASP A 59 2.55 3.68 -12.91
N LEU A 60 3.66 3.37 -13.60
CA LEU A 60 4.82 4.26 -13.65
C LEU A 60 4.58 5.57 -14.43
N ALA A 61 3.46 5.70 -15.14
CA ALA A 61 3.03 6.97 -15.73
C ALA A 61 2.25 7.84 -14.74
N GLY A 62 2.05 7.37 -13.50
CA GLY A 62 1.30 8.05 -12.45
C GLY A 62 -0.21 7.94 -12.59
N ARG A 63 -0.72 7.06 -13.47
CA ARG A 63 -2.16 6.84 -13.64
C ARG A 63 -2.65 5.90 -12.54
N PRO A 64 -3.71 6.27 -11.79
CA PRO A 64 -4.29 5.39 -10.78
C PRO A 64 -4.98 4.22 -11.48
N VAL A 65 -4.62 3.00 -11.09
CA VAL A 65 -5.28 1.77 -11.57
C VAL A 65 -6.24 1.22 -10.52
N TYR A 66 -6.01 1.53 -9.25
CA TYR A 66 -6.85 1.13 -8.13
C TYR A 66 -6.91 2.25 -7.10
N ASP A 67 -8.08 2.54 -6.55
CA ASP A 67 -8.31 3.47 -5.45
C ASP A 67 -9.40 2.91 -4.55
N ARG A 68 -9.06 2.61 -3.30
CA ARG A 68 -10.00 2.18 -2.27
C ARG A 68 -9.77 3.03 -1.04
N GLY A 69 -10.85 3.54 -0.47
CA GLY A 69 -10.83 4.28 0.79
C GLY A 69 -11.87 3.74 1.76
N GLU A 70 -11.53 3.72 3.03
CA GLU A 70 -12.44 3.46 4.15
C GLU A 70 -12.00 4.25 5.38
N ASP A 71 -12.88 4.41 6.37
CA ASP A 71 -12.48 5.04 7.62
C ASP A 71 -11.79 4.02 8.54
N GLY A 72 -10.53 4.27 8.84
CA GLY A 72 -9.68 3.49 9.72
C GLY A 72 -9.60 4.07 11.14
N ARG A 73 -9.59 3.20 12.15
CA ARG A 73 -9.21 3.50 13.54
C ARG A 73 -8.12 2.53 13.97
N ALA A 74 -7.59 2.66 15.17
CA ALA A 74 -6.60 1.70 15.66
C ALA A 74 -7.11 0.24 15.55
N GLY A 75 -6.33 -0.62 14.93
CA GLY A 75 -6.72 -2.00 14.58
C GLY A 75 -6.02 -2.51 13.31
N GLN A 76 -6.29 -3.78 12.97
CA GLN A 76 -5.76 -4.42 11.78
C GLN A 76 -6.73 -4.30 10.60
N TYR A 77 -6.21 -3.92 9.44
CA TYR A 77 -6.93 -3.79 8.17
C TYR A 77 -6.34 -4.72 7.14
N GLN A 78 -7.21 -5.34 6.34
CA GLN A 78 -6.82 -6.25 5.27
C GLN A 78 -7.39 -5.79 3.94
N PHE A 79 -6.53 -5.72 2.94
CA PHE A 79 -6.87 -5.32 1.59
C PHE A 79 -6.43 -6.39 0.60
N SER A 80 -7.24 -6.56 -0.44
CA SER A 80 -6.97 -7.49 -1.53
C SER A 80 -7.10 -6.78 -2.87
N TRP A 81 -6.18 -7.05 -3.78
CA TRP A 81 -6.22 -6.57 -5.16
C TRP A 81 -5.83 -7.68 -6.13
N ASP A 82 -6.70 -8.00 -7.06
CA ASP A 82 -6.60 -9.12 -8.01
C ASP A 82 -5.91 -8.77 -9.33
N GLY A 83 -5.18 -7.65 -9.37
CA GLY A 83 -4.49 -7.20 -10.57
C GLY A 83 -5.42 -6.55 -11.61
N ARG A 84 -6.63 -6.12 -11.23
CA ARG A 84 -7.57 -5.45 -12.13
C ARG A 84 -7.68 -3.94 -11.88
N ASP A 85 -7.90 -3.20 -12.94
CA ASP A 85 -8.20 -1.77 -12.85
C ASP A 85 -9.66 -1.51 -12.44
N SER A 86 -9.99 -0.23 -12.27
CA SER A 86 -11.37 0.22 -11.98
C SER A 86 -12.43 -0.18 -13.03
N ALA A 87 -12.02 -0.53 -14.25
CA ALA A 87 -12.91 -1.03 -15.29
C ALA A 87 -13.04 -2.57 -15.27
N GLY A 88 -12.39 -3.25 -14.32
CA GLY A 88 -12.36 -4.70 -14.19
C GLY A 88 -11.42 -5.39 -15.17
N SER A 89 -10.62 -4.63 -15.92
CA SER A 89 -9.63 -5.17 -16.87
C SER A 89 -8.33 -5.50 -16.16
N ARG A 90 -7.68 -6.60 -16.54
CA ARG A 90 -6.37 -6.95 -15.99
C ARG A 90 -5.35 -5.88 -16.42
N VAL A 91 -4.56 -5.40 -15.47
CA VAL A 91 -3.51 -4.43 -15.75
C VAL A 91 -2.36 -5.09 -16.53
N ALA A 92 -1.61 -4.30 -17.29
CA ALA A 92 -0.47 -4.80 -18.06
C ALA A 92 0.67 -5.28 -17.13
N PRO A 93 1.53 -6.21 -17.57
CA PRO A 93 2.73 -6.55 -16.82
C PRO A 93 3.63 -5.32 -16.65
N GLY A 94 4.24 -5.18 -15.48
CA GLY A 94 5.06 -4.01 -15.16
C GLY A 94 5.16 -3.74 -13.67
N LEU A 95 5.76 -2.59 -13.34
CA LEU A 95 5.87 -2.11 -11.97
C LEU A 95 4.73 -1.14 -11.65
N TYR A 96 4.22 -1.27 -10.43
CA TYR A 96 3.16 -0.44 -9.87
C TYR A 96 3.61 0.09 -8.52
N ILE A 97 3.17 1.30 -8.18
CA ILE A 97 3.44 1.93 -6.90
C ILE A 97 2.17 1.83 -6.07
N LEU A 98 2.25 1.08 -4.97
CA LEU A 98 1.23 1.08 -3.94
C LEU A 98 1.49 2.23 -2.97
N LYS A 99 0.43 2.97 -2.65
CA LYS A 99 0.44 4.06 -1.69
C LYS A 99 -0.67 3.86 -0.68
N ILE A 100 -0.28 3.81 0.59
CA ILE A 100 -1.19 3.75 1.74
C ILE A 100 -1.11 5.11 2.43
N LEU A 101 -2.25 5.72 2.70
CA LEU A 101 -2.36 7.02 3.35
C LEU A 101 -3.37 6.92 4.48
N VAL A 102 -3.00 7.39 5.67
CA VAL A 102 -3.94 7.64 6.75
C VAL A 102 -3.86 9.11 7.16
N GLU A 103 -5.00 9.77 7.25
CA GLU A 103 -5.09 11.16 7.72
C GLU A 103 -5.07 11.18 9.25
N GLY A 104 -4.16 11.94 9.86
CA GLY A 104 -4.02 12.02 11.32
C GLY A 104 -4.25 13.44 11.85
N ASP A 105 -4.49 13.57 13.15
CA ASP A 105 -4.70 14.89 13.79
C ASP A 105 -3.46 15.79 13.73
N VAL A 106 -2.27 15.19 13.84
CA VAL A 106 -0.98 15.89 13.84
C VAL A 106 -0.38 15.96 12.42
N GLY A 107 -0.87 15.11 11.52
CA GLY A 107 -0.44 15.04 10.13
C GLY A 107 -0.80 13.71 9.48
N ASP A 108 -0.77 13.70 8.16
CA ASP A 108 -0.92 12.48 7.36
C ASP A 108 0.30 11.58 7.50
N GLU A 109 0.07 10.28 7.60
CA GLU A 109 1.12 9.27 7.47
C GLU A 109 0.97 8.49 6.17
N ARG A 110 2.11 8.12 5.57
CA ARG A 110 2.15 7.47 4.26
C ARG A 110 3.14 6.32 4.28
N ALA A 111 2.72 5.19 3.73
CA ALA A 111 3.60 4.07 3.37
C ALA A 111 3.53 3.83 1.85
N GLN A 112 4.64 3.38 1.27
CA GLN A 112 4.73 3.10 -0.17
C GLN A 112 5.49 1.82 -0.42
N GLU A 113 5.00 1.04 -1.37
CA GLU A 113 5.59 -0.24 -1.76
C GLU A 113 5.59 -0.37 -3.29
N ILE A 114 6.53 -1.15 -3.82
CA ILE A 114 6.59 -1.47 -5.25
C ILE A 114 6.00 -2.86 -5.46
N ILE A 115 5.01 -2.94 -6.35
CA ILE A 115 4.36 -4.19 -6.73
C ILE A 115 4.70 -4.51 -8.17
N SER A 116 5.15 -5.73 -8.43
CA SER A 116 5.39 -6.26 -9.77
C SER A 116 4.20 -7.07 -10.24
N VAL A 117 3.71 -6.83 -11.44
CA VAL A 117 2.71 -7.67 -12.12
C VAL A 117 3.41 -8.40 -13.25
N VAL A 118 3.35 -9.73 -13.25
CA VAL A 118 3.96 -10.60 -14.27
C VAL A 118 2.99 -11.74 -14.59
N TYR A 119 2.92 -12.20 -15.84
CA TYR A 119 2.13 -13.39 -16.24
C TYR A 119 2.47 -13.81 -17.68
#